data_AF-A0A0S8BLM3-F1
#
_entry.id   AF-A0A0S8BLM3-F1
#
_cell.length_a   1.000
_cell.length_b   1.000
_cell.length_c   1.000
_cell.angle_alpha   90.00
_cell.angle_beta   90.00
_cell.angle_gamma   90.00
#
_symmetry.space_group_name_H-M   'P 1'
#
loop_
_entity.id
_entity.type
_entity.pdbx_description
1 polymer ?
#
loop_
_entity_poly.entity_id
_entity_poly.type
_entity_poly.pdbx_seq_one_letter_code
_entity_poly.pdbx_strand_id
1 'polypeptide(L)'
;MPRGWRIWLVLLVCLCSTGVSYAETGVITSTEWARPRSGSQVVSFEVLQGVVSQLEQRPKSAVTIHYAGGDEGLLWAEELRGWLVALGVTGNRINLVPGLAEHDRILLETD
;
A
#
# COMPACT_ATOMS: atom_id res chain seq x y z
N MET A 1 52.99 2.50 -17.86
CA MET A 1 51.64 3.10 -17.95
C MET A 1 50.70 2.34 -17.02
N PRO A 2 50.08 3.00 -16.02
CA PRO A 2 49.61 2.34 -14.81
C PRO A 2 48.26 1.63 -15.01
N ARG A 3 48.20 0.37 -14.55
CA ARG A 3 47.06 -0.56 -14.59
C ARG A 3 45.93 -0.20 -13.61
N GLY A 4 45.81 1.06 -13.19
CA GLY A 4 44.87 1.49 -12.14
C GLY A 4 43.47 1.88 -12.63
N TRP A 5 43.33 2.26 -13.90
CA TRP A 5 42.07 2.79 -14.48
C TRP A 5 40.93 1.76 -14.55
N ARG A 6 41.26 0.50 -14.81
CA ARG A 6 40.25 -0.58 -14.97
C ARG A 6 39.53 -0.91 -13.66
N ILE A 7 40.16 -0.65 -12.51
CA ILE A 7 39.59 -0.92 -11.18
C ILE A 7 38.55 0.14 -10.81
N TRP A 8 38.79 1.40 -11.21
CA TRP A 8 37.83 2.49 -10.97
C TRP A 8 36.56 2.38 -11.81
N LEU A 9 36.63 1.82 -13.03
CA LEU A 9 35.46 1.59 -13.88
C LEU A 9 34.50 0.52 -13.34
N VAL A 10 35.01 -0.52 -12.67
CA VAL A 10 34.16 -1.57 -12.07
C VAL A 10 33.45 -1.08 -10.81
N LEU A 11 34.09 -0.20 -10.04
CA LEU A 11 33.52 0.39 -8.82
C LEU A 11 32.39 1.40 -9.12
N LEU A 12 32.44 2.08 -10.27
CA LEU A 12 31.42 3.05 -10.69
C LEU A 12 30.10 2.39 -11.14
N VAL A 13 30.15 1.19 -11.74
CA VAL A 13 28.97 0.49 -12.29
C VAL A 13 28.10 -0.15 -11.19
N CYS A 14 28.67 -0.41 -10.00
CA CYS A 14 27.96 -1.09 -8.92
C CYS A 14 27.08 -0.16 -8.06
N LEU A 15 27.16 1.17 -8.23
CA LEU A 15 26.41 2.13 -7.41
C LEU A 15 24.96 2.39 -7.88
N CYS A 16 24.55 1.89 -9.05
CA CYS A 16 23.23 2.17 -9.64
C CYS A 16 22.15 1.13 -9.29
N SER A 17 22.30 0.35 -8.22
CA SER A 17 21.21 -0.47 -7.68
C SER A 17 20.22 0.39 -6.89
N THR A 18 19.64 1.41 -7.53
CA THR A 18 18.44 2.06 -7.02
C THR A 18 17.30 1.08 -7.19
N GLY A 19 16.83 0.51 -6.08
CA GLY A 19 15.65 -0.34 -6.06
C GLY A 19 14.48 0.39 -6.69
N VAL A 20 13.94 -0.18 -7.76
CA VAL A 20 12.64 0.24 -8.30
C VAL A 20 11.60 -0.13 -7.24
N SER A 21 11.05 0.87 -6.56
CA SER A 21 9.84 0.67 -5.74
C SER A 21 8.68 0.55 -6.72
N TYR A 22 8.08 -0.64 -6.80
CA TYR A 22 6.83 -0.82 -7.53
C TYR A 22 5.70 -0.49 -6.57
N ALA A 23 4.92 0.54 -6.91
CA ALA A 23 3.70 0.87 -6.21
C ALA A 23 2.65 -0.17 -6.60
N GLU A 24 2.32 -1.06 -5.67
CA GLU A 24 1.29 -2.07 -5.90
C GLU A 24 -0.07 -1.47 -5.56
N THR A 25 -1.00 -1.60 -6.50
CA THR A 25 -2.36 -1.08 -6.39
C THR A 25 -3.34 -2.23 -6.28
N GLY A 26 -4.25 -2.15 -5.31
CA GLY A 26 -5.33 -3.10 -5.10
C GLY A 26 -6.68 -2.40 -5.02
N VAL A 27 -7.73 -3.10 -5.44
CA VAL A 27 -9.10 -2.56 -5.44
C VAL A 27 -9.97 -3.43 -4.55
N ILE A 28 -10.82 -2.81 -3.75
CA ILE A 28 -11.88 -3.48 -3.00
C ILE A 28 -13.20 -2.84 -3.42
N THR A 29 -14.10 -3.63 -3.98
CA THR A 29 -15.44 -3.16 -4.38
C THR A 29 -16.41 -3.14 -3.19
N SER A 30 -17.47 -2.34 -3.31
CA SER A 30 -18.50 -2.19 -2.28
C SER A 30 -19.25 -3.50 -2.06
N THR A 31 -19.42 -4.28 -3.12
CA THR A 31 -20.05 -5.61 -3.07
C THR A 31 -19.18 -6.65 -2.35
N GLU A 32 -17.87 -6.63 -2.57
CA GLU A 32 -16.91 -7.43 -1.79
C GLU A 32 -16.92 -6.99 -0.32
N TRP A 33 -16.91 -5.68 -0.10
CA TRP A 33 -16.93 -5.09 1.24
C TRP A 33 -18.26 -5.31 1.99
N ALA A 34 -19.41 -5.40 1.33
CA ALA A 34 -20.73 -5.50 1.96
C ALA A 34 -21.06 -6.88 2.55
N ARG A 35 -20.18 -7.87 2.42
CA ARG A 35 -20.37 -9.20 3.05
C ARG A 35 -20.30 -9.09 4.59
N PRO A 36 -20.94 -10.01 5.35
CA PRO A 36 -20.91 -9.99 6.81
C PRO A 36 -19.47 -9.97 7.36
N ARG A 37 -19.03 -8.88 7.98
CA ARG A 37 -17.62 -8.67 8.36
C ARG A 37 -17.32 -9.22 9.75
N SER A 38 -16.82 -10.45 9.85
CA SER A 38 -16.01 -10.86 11.00
C SER A 38 -14.56 -10.46 10.75
N GLY A 39 -13.76 -10.22 11.81
CA GLY A 39 -12.32 -9.95 11.65
C GLY A 39 -11.62 -11.02 10.81
N SER A 40 -12.01 -12.29 10.96
CA SER A 40 -11.53 -13.42 10.15
C SER A 40 -11.87 -13.33 8.65
N GLN A 41 -12.92 -12.62 8.26
CA GLN A 41 -13.27 -12.43 6.85
C GLN A 41 -12.52 -11.23 6.26
N VAL A 42 -12.29 -10.17 7.03
CA VAL A 42 -11.50 -9.03 6.56
C VAL A 42 -10.07 -9.45 6.24
N VAL A 43 -9.46 -10.28 7.09
CA VAL A 43 -8.10 -10.78 6.84
C VAL A 43 -8.01 -11.71 5.62
N SER A 44 -9.12 -12.22 5.10
CA SER A 44 -9.13 -13.08 3.91
C SER A 44 -9.03 -12.32 2.58
N PHE A 45 -9.09 -11.00 2.61
CA PHE A 45 -8.98 -10.19 1.39
C PHE A 45 -7.52 -10.20 0.94
N GLU A 46 -7.26 -10.78 -0.23
CA GLU A 46 -5.91 -10.91 -0.79
C GLU A 46 -5.21 -9.56 -0.89
N VAL A 47 -5.94 -8.51 -1.28
CA VAL A 47 -5.45 -7.12 -1.32
C VAL A 47 -4.95 -6.66 0.05
N LEU A 48 -5.66 -6.97 1.14
CA LEU A 48 -5.25 -6.57 2.49
C LEU A 48 -4.03 -7.36 2.97
N GLN A 49 -3.97 -8.65 2.66
CA GLN A 49 -2.80 -9.47 2.96
C GLN A 49 -1.56 -8.95 2.23
N GLY A 50 -1.71 -8.57 0.96
CA GLY A 50 -0.64 -8.00 0.15
C GLY A 50 -0.14 -6.66 0.71
N VAL A 51 -1.06 -5.76 1.07
CA VAL A 51 -0.73 -4.46 1.67
C VAL A 51 0.00 -4.64 3.01
N VAL A 52 -0.51 -5.47 3.92
CA VAL A 52 0.12 -5.72 5.22
C VAL A 52 1.52 -6.31 5.03
N SER A 53 1.66 -7.33 4.18
CA SER A 53 2.94 -7.97 3.89
C SER A 53 3.97 -6.98 3.34
N GLN A 54 3.56 -6.04 2.49
CA GLN A 54 4.45 -5.00 1.96
C GLN A 54 4.88 -4.00 3.03
N LEU A 55 3.94 -3.56 3.87
CA LEU A 55 4.22 -2.63 4.97
C LEU A 55 5.14 -3.25 6.02
N GLU A 56 5.10 -4.57 6.21
CA GLU A 56 6.05 -5.33 7.04
C GLU A 56 7.44 -5.40 6.41
N GLN A 57 7.53 -5.69 5.11
CA GLN A 57 8.81 -5.80 4.38
C GLN A 57 9.50 -4.44 4.19
N ARG A 58 8.74 -3.35 4.14
CA ARG A 58 9.22 -1.99 3.91
C ARG A 58 8.83 -1.10 5.10
N PRO A 59 9.62 -1.05 6.19
CA PRO A 59 9.25 -0.31 7.41
C PRO A 59 8.99 1.20 7.23
N LYS A 60 9.43 1.77 6.10
CA LYS A 60 9.29 3.19 5.76
C LYS A 60 8.17 3.47 4.74
N SER A 61 7.55 2.45 4.15
CA SER A 61 6.44 2.67 3.21
C SER A 61 5.15 3.02 3.96
N ALA A 62 4.24 3.68 3.27
CA ALA A 62 2.89 3.93 3.73
C ALA A 62 1.90 3.32 2.73
N VAL A 63 0.64 3.21 3.15
CA VAL A 63 -0.48 2.89 2.27
C VAL A 63 -1.41 4.08 2.17
N THR A 64 -1.86 4.38 0.96
CA THR A 64 -2.88 5.39 0.67
C THR A 64 -4.18 4.68 0.30
N ILE A 65 -5.25 5.04 1.00
CA ILE A 65 -6.62 4.61 0.77
C ILE A 65 -7.32 5.71 -0.02
N HIS A 66 -7.54 5.49 -1.30
CA HIS A 66 -8.32 6.41 -2.12
C HIS A 66 -9.78 5.99 -2.12
N TYR A 67 -10.66 6.94 -1.81
CA TYR A 67 -12.08 6.69 -1.64
C TYR A 67 -12.92 7.76 -2.34
N ALA A 68 -14.17 7.44 -2.64
CA ALA A 68 -15.10 8.40 -3.21
C ALA A 68 -15.43 9.50 -2.20
N GLY A 69 -15.68 10.72 -2.67
CA GLY A 69 -16.12 11.80 -1.79
C GLY A 69 -17.47 11.49 -1.12
N GLY A 70 -17.80 12.25 -0.07
CA GLY A 70 -19.05 12.10 0.68
C GLY A 70 -18.91 11.26 1.95
N ASP A 71 -19.97 11.24 2.74
CA ASP A 71 -19.99 10.64 4.08
C ASP A 71 -19.87 9.11 4.02
N GLU A 72 -20.51 8.47 3.04
CA GLU A 72 -20.44 7.02 2.85
C GLU A 72 -19.03 6.57 2.48
N GLY A 73 -18.35 7.31 1.60
CA GLY A 73 -16.98 7.02 1.21
C GLY A 73 -16.01 7.19 2.37
N LEU A 74 -16.16 8.27 3.15
CA LEU A 74 -15.34 8.51 4.34
C LEU A 74 -15.55 7.43 5.40
N LEU A 75 -16.81 7.05 5.66
CA LEU A 75 -17.14 5.99 6.61
C LEU A 75 -16.44 4.69 6.22
N TRP A 76 -16.53 4.30 4.95
CA TRP A 76 -15.86 3.10 4.45
C TRP A 76 -14.34 3.20 4.61
N ALA A 77 -13.73 4.33 4.23
CA ALA A 77 -12.29 4.54 4.35
C ALA A 77 -11.80 4.43 5.81
N GLU A 78 -12.54 5.00 6.77
CA GLU A 78 -12.21 4.93 8.19
C GLU A 78 -12.41 3.53 8.77
N GLU A 79 -13.46 2.80 8.35
CA GLU A 79 -13.61 1.39 8.72
C GLU A 79 -12.40 0.56 8.25
N LEU A 80 -11.98 0.74 6.99
CA LEU A 80 -10.83 0.03 6.43
C LEU A 80 -9.53 0.40 7.16
N ARG A 81 -9.32 1.67 7.49
CA ARG A 81 -8.19 2.11 8.33
C ARG A 81 -8.20 1.43 9.69
N GLY A 82 -9.36 1.35 10.35
CA GLY A 82 -9.51 0.65 11.63
C GLY A 82 -9.09 -0.81 11.54
N TRP A 83 -9.44 -1.50 10.44
CA TRP A 83 -9.00 -2.87 10.19
C TRP A 83 -7.50 -3.00 9.97
N LEU A 84 -6.88 -2.11 9.18
CA LEU A 84 -5.43 -2.11 9.00
C LEU A 84 -4.68 -1.87 10.32
N VAL A 85 -5.20 -1.00 11.18
CA VAL A 85 -4.66 -0.79 12.54
C VAL A 85 -4.79 -2.05 13.39
N ALA A 86 -5.95 -2.71 13.36
CA ALA A 86 -6.15 -3.98 14.06
C ALA A 86 -5.23 -5.11 13.55
N LEU A 87 -4.78 -5.02 12.30
CA LEU A 87 -3.79 -5.90 11.67
C LEU A 87 -2.33 -5.53 11.98
N GLY A 88 -2.08 -4.49 12.76
CA GLY A 88 -0.74 -4.09 13.21
C GLY A 88 -0.09 -2.97 12.40
N VAL A 89 -0.80 -2.36 11.44
CA VAL A 89 -0.28 -1.18 10.72
C VAL A 89 -0.41 0.06 11.59
N THR A 90 0.70 0.77 11.80
CA THR A 90 0.66 2.04 12.54
C THR A 90 -0.15 3.09 11.78
N GLY A 91 -1.10 3.75 12.45
CA GLY A 91 -2.03 4.69 11.81
C GLY A 91 -1.38 5.91 11.13
N ASN A 92 -0.13 6.26 11.44
CA ASN A 92 0.63 7.32 10.75
C ASN A 92 1.21 6.87 9.40
N ARG A 93 1.10 5.57 9.07
CA ARG A 93 1.48 4.97 7.78
C ARG A 93 0.26 4.73 6.88
N ILE A 94 -0.90 5.27 7.25
CA ILE A 94 -2.15 5.12 6.51
C ILE A 94 -2.66 6.52 6.16
N ASN A 95 -2.72 6.82 4.86
CA ASN A 95 -3.25 8.08 4.35
C ASN A 95 -4.65 7.85 3.76
N LEU A 96 -5.56 8.80 3.98
CA LEU A 96 -6.89 8.79 3.36
C LEU A 96 -6.97 9.92 2.34
N VAL A 97 -7.27 9.60 1.08
CA VAL A 97 -7.36 10.57 -0.02
C VAL A 97 -8.75 10.50 -0.66
N PRO A 98 -9.59 11.55 -0.52
CA PRO A 98 -10.88 11.60 -1.22
C PRO A 98 -10.67 11.94 -2.70
N GLY A 99 -11.73 11.74 -3.49
CA GLY A 99 -11.79 12.19 -4.89
C GLY A 99 -11.76 11.07 -5.91
N LEU A 100 -11.92 9.82 -5.48
CA LEU A 100 -12.17 8.73 -6.42
C LEU A 100 -13.53 8.95 -7.11
N ALA A 101 -13.56 8.92 -8.44
CA ALA A 101 -14.78 9.13 -9.20
C ALA A 101 -15.81 8.00 -8.97
N GLU A 102 -15.30 6.79 -8.71
CA GLU A 102 -16.08 5.57 -8.59
C GLU A 102 -16.49 5.36 -7.12
N HIS A 103 -17.80 5.37 -6.85
CA HIS A 103 -18.35 5.27 -5.48
C HIS A 103 -18.48 3.83 -4.99
N ASP A 104 -18.27 2.87 -5.89
CA ASP A 104 -18.44 1.44 -5.64
C ASP A 104 -17.13 0.75 -5.28
N ARG A 105 -16.04 1.49 -5.03
CA ARG A 105 -14.73 0.92 -4.75
C ARG A 105 -13.85 1.81 -3.89
N ILE A 106 -12.86 1.18 -3.27
CA ILE A 106 -11.70 1.82 -2.66
C ILE A 106 -10.44 1.29 -3.35
N LEU A 107 -9.48 2.17 -3.62
CA LEU A 107 -8.16 1.82 -4.11
C LEU A 107 -7.17 1.88 -2.94
N LEU A 108 -6.35 0.85 -2.81
CA LEU A 108 -5.19 0.83 -1.93
C LEU A 108 -3.93 0.94 -2.77
N GLU A 109 -3.04 1.85 -2.40
CA GLU A 109 -1.76 2.07 -3.08
C GLU A 109 -0.65 2.09 -2.04
N THR A 110 0.43 1.33 -2.25
CA THR A 110 1.59 1.28 -1.34
C THR A 110 2.82 1.89 -2.00
N ASP A 111 3.64 2.62 -1.23
CA ASP A 111 4.89 3.25 -1.71
C ASP A 111 6.10 2.29 -1.88
#